data_AF-A0A1R1X876-F1
#
_entry.id   AF-A0A1R1X876-F1
#
_cell.length_a   1.000
_cell.length_b   1.000
_cell.length_c   1.000
_cell.angle_alpha   90.00
_cell.angle_beta   90.00
_cell.angle_gamma   90.00
#
_symmetry.space_group_name_H-M   'P 1'
#
loop_
_entity.id
_entity.type
_entity.pdbx_description
1 polymer ?
#
loop_
_entity_poly.entity_id
_entity_poly.type
_entity_poly.pdbx_seq_one_letter_code
_entity_poly.pdbx_strand_id
1 'polypeptide(L)'
;MPAIFGMVMATRVLTELGNFPTEPLAIKGRHALYVRLHRDLMHREGAKTKIISAISLTVEEIGYIFEEMWMGKSAISNAVDKLSLVRYYADKPLSSLNCVCMTKKEADKHCKLDEGVDPDTYYDKAVVDYIHSRFEIERLYASLPDKFP
;
A
#
# COMPACT_ATOMS: atom_id res chain seq x y z
N MET A 1 3.28 -1.17 32.15
CA MET A 1 2.84 -0.30 31.03
C MET A 1 3.35 1.16 31.11
N PRO A 2 3.37 1.86 32.26
CA PRO A 2 3.84 3.27 32.33
C PRO A 2 5.26 3.52 31.81
N ALA A 3 6.20 2.61 32.13
CA ALA A 3 7.60 2.72 31.71
C ALA A 3 7.80 2.67 30.18
N ILE A 4 6.95 1.94 29.46
CA ILE A 4 7.04 1.81 27.99
C ILE A 4 6.69 3.16 27.34
N PHE A 5 5.69 3.89 27.84
CA PHE A 5 5.35 5.21 27.31
C PHE A 5 6.52 6.20 27.45
N GLY A 6 7.17 6.22 28.62
CA GLY A 6 8.34 7.06 28.84
C GLY A 6 9.50 6.71 27.90
N MET A 7 9.74 5.41 27.69
CA MET A 7 10.78 4.95 26.76
C MET A 7 10.48 5.36 25.30
N VAL A 8 9.25 5.15 24.84
CA VAL A 8 8.84 5.53 23.47
C VAL A 8 8.98 7.04 23.25
N MET A 9 8.57 7.87 24.23
CA MET A 9 8.72 9.32 24.14
C MET A 9 10.19 9.75 24.12
N ALA A 10 11.03 9.16 24.97
CA ALA A 10 12.46 9.43 24.97
C ALA A 10 13.12 9.05 23.63
N THR A 11 12.77 7.88 23.07
CA THR A 11 13.26 7.46 21.74
C THR A 11 12.80 8.43 20.65
N ARG A 12 11.55 8.90 20.68
CA ARG A 12 11.04 9.88 19.72
C ARG A 12 11.81 11.19 19.78
N VAL A 13 12.09 11.71 20.97
CA VAL A 13 12.87 12.95 21.15
C VAL A 13 14.31 12.76 20.67
N LEU A 14 14.94 11.62 20.96
CA LEU A 14 16.29 11.32 20.49
C LEU A 14 16.39 11.28 18.95
N THR A 15 15.42 10.67 18.27
CA THR A 15 15.42 10.63 16.80
C THR A 15 15.11 11.99 16.19
N GLU A 16 14.28 12.81 16.83
CA GLU A 16 14.06 14.21 16.44
C GLU A 16 15.35 15.04 16.57
N LEU A 17 16.06 14.93 17.70
CA LEU A 17 17.32 15.65 17.92
C LEU A 17 18.43 15.19 16.96
N GLY A 18 18.46 13.91 16.62
CA GLY A 18 19.41 13.34 15.67
C GLY A 18 19.09 13.61 14.20
N ASN A 19 17.98 14.31 13.89
CA ASN A 19 17.44 14.45 12.53
C ASN A 19 17.34 13.09 11.80
N PHE A 20 17.05 12.02 12.54
CA PHE A 20 16.93 10.69 11.94
C PHE A 20 15.55 10.58 11.28
N PRO A 21 15.45 10.21 9.99
CA PRO A 21 14.17 10.09 9.32
C PRO A 21 13.38 8.93 9.91
N THR A 22 12.35 9.24 10.71
CA THR A 22 11.43 8.25 11.26
C THR A 22 10.04 8.42 10.66
N GLU A 23 9.55 7.38 9.98
CA GLU A 23 8.15 7.31 9.52
C GLU A 23 7.39 6.35 10.45
N PRO A 24 6.65 6.87 11.46
CA PRO A 24 5.90 5.99 12.35
C PRO A 24 4.75 5.32 11.59
N LEU A 25 4.71 3.99 11.67
CA LEU A 25 3.59 3.19 11.16
C LEU A 25 2.33 3.47 11.99
N ALA A 26 1.25 3.85 11.32
CA ALA A 26 -0.02 4.15 11.99
C ALA A 26 -0.71 2.87 12.51
N ILE A 27 -0.49 1.74 11.84
CA ILE A 27 -1.14 0.46 12.10
C ILE A 27 -0.09 -0.64 11.83
N LYS A 28 0.04 -1.60 12.75
CA LYS A 28 0.88 -2.80 12.58
C LYS A 28 0.16 -4.05 13.08
N GLY A 29 0.32 -5.18 12.39
CA GLY A 29 -0.09 -6.50 12.87
C GLY A 29 -1.60 -6.75 12.97
N ARG A 30 -2.44 -6.03 12.19
CA ARG A 30 -3.90 -6.23 12.19
C ARG A 30 -4.34 -7.28 11.17
N HIS A 31 -4.16 -8.56 11.48
CA HIS A 31 -4.53 -9.65 10.58
C HIS A 31 -5.98 -9.59 10.07
N ALA A 32 -6.96 -9.30 10.94
CA ALA A 32 -8.36 -9.15 10.53
C ALA A 32 -8.59 -8.02 9.50
N LEU A 33 -7.74 -6.97 9.53
CA LEU A 33 -7.77 -5.91 8.54
C LEU A 33 -7.23 -6.38 7.19
N TYR A 34 -6.17 -7.19 7.16
CA TYR A 34 -5.63 -7.74 5.90
C TYR A 34 -6.64 -8.68 5.25
N VAL A 35 -7.28 -9.56 6.01
CA VAL A 35 -8.34 -10.44 5.51
C VAL A 35 -9.48 -9.62 4.90
N ARG A 36 -9.87 -8.52 5.56
CA ARG A 36 -10.87 -7.58 5.02
C ARG A 36 -10.40 -6.94 3.71
N LEU A 37 -9.17 -6.43 3.66
CA LEU A 37 -8.59 -5.81 2.47
C LEU A 37 -8.50 -6.81 1.30
N HIS A 38 -8.10 -8.05 1.59
CA HIS A 38 -8.03 -9.15 0.62
C HIS A 38 -9.39 -9.44 -0.01
N ARG A 39 -10.42 -9.59 0.82
CA ARG A 39 -11.80 -9.79 0.34
C ARG A 39 -12.30 -8.60 -0.49
N ASP A 40 -12.01 -7.38 -0.06
CA ASP A 40 -12.42 -6.15 -0.74
C ASP A 40 -11.72 -6.01 -2.12
N LEU A 41 -10.45 -6.40 -2.20
CA LEU A 41 -9.68 -6.45 -3.45
C LEU A 41 -10.25 -7.53 -4.39
N MET A 42 -10.49 -8.75 -3.89
CA MET A 42 -11.14 -9.85 -4.63
C MET A 42 -12.46 -9.42 -5.27
N HIS A 43 -13.31 -8.72 -4.50
CA HIS A 43 -14.60 -8.27 -5.00
C HIS A 43 -14.46 -7.25 -6.14
N ARG A 44 -13.52 -6.30 -6.03
CA ARG A 44 -13.29 -5.28 -7.06
C ARG A 44 -12.70 -5.88 -8.35
N GLU A 45 -11.75 -6.79 -8.21
CA GLU A 45 -11.12 -7.44 -9.35
C GLU A 45 -12.12 -8.32 -10.12
N GLY A 46 -12.96 -9.08 -9.41
CA GLY A 46 -14.01 -9.90 -10.02
C GLY A 46 -15.10 -9.09 -10.72
N ALA A 47 -15.35 -7.85 -10.30
CA ALA A 47 -16.29 -6.96 -10.97
C ALA A 47 -15.76 -6.42 -12.31
N LYS A 48 -14.44 -6.22 -12.43
CA LYS A 48 -13.80 -5.67 -13.63
C LYS A 48 -13.35 -6.76 -14.61
N THR A 49 -12.63 -7.76 -14.11
CA THR A 49 -12.13 -8.84 -14.95
C THR A 49 -13.22 -9.90 -15.00
N LYS A 50 -13.97 -10.00 -16.11
CA LYS A 50 -15.01 -11.04 -16.33
C LYS A 50 -14.48 -12.48 -16.21
N ILE A 51 -13.17 -12.65 -16.11
CA ILE A 51 -12.49 -13.88 -15.76
C ILE A 51 -12.08 -13.74 -14.30
N ILE A 52 -12.57 -14.63 -13.44
CA ILE A 52 -12.08 -14.80 -12.07
C ILE A 52 -10.65 -15.38 -12.19
N SER A 53 -9.71 -14.55 -12.62
CA SER A 53 -8.30 -14.80 -12.41
C SER A 53 -8.16 -14.81 -10.90
N ALA A 54 -7.86 -15.98 -10.33
CA ALA A 54 -7.47 -16.07 -8.93
C ALA A 54 -6.45 -14.97 -8.67
N ILE A 55 -6.74 -14.04 -7.75
CA ILE A 55 -5.76 -13.05 -7.34
C ILE A 55 -4.55 -13.84 -6.85
N SER A 56 -3.39 -13.54 -7.42
CA SER A 56 -2.12 -14.19 -7.08
C SER A 56 -1.64 -13.84 -5.68
N LEU A 57 -2.20 -12.80 -5.06
CA LEU A 57 -1.82 -12.29 -3.74
C LEU A 57 -2.56 -13.02 -2.60
N THR A 58 -1.77 -13.51 -1.66
CA THR A 58 -2.16 -14.05 -0.34
C THR A 58 -2.52 -12.93 0.64
N VAL A 59 -3.06 -13.30 1.81
CA VAL A 59 -3.41 -12.34 2.88
C VAL A 59 -2.14 -11.72 3.47
N GLU A 60 -1.07 -12.50 3.57
CA GLU A 60 0.24 -12.11 4.07
C GLU A 60 0.88 -11.07 3.14
N GLU A 61 0.87 -11.32 1.82
CA GLU A 61 1.35 -10.37 0.82
C GLU A 61 0.55 -9.06 0.84
N ILE A 62 -0.76 -9.13 1.09
CA ILE A 62 -1.57 -7.91 1.30
C ILE A 62 -1.18 -7.17 2.57
N GLY A 63 -0.86 -7.88 3.65
CA GLY A 63 -0.33 -7.28 4.87
C GLY A 63 0.99 -6.55 4.59
N TYR A 64 1.90 -7.19 3.85
CA TYR A 64 3.17 -6.59 3.43
C TYR A 64 2.96 -5.34 2.55
N ILE A 65 2.17 -5.44 1.48
CA ILE A 65 1.88 -4.30 0.61
C ILE A 65 1.26 -3.16 1.42
N PHE A 66 0.30 -3.45 2.29
CA PHE A 66 -0.36 -2.43 3.10
C PHE A 66 0.58 -1.76 4.11
N GLU A 67 1.36 -2.53 4.87
CA GLU A 67 2.16 -2.02 5.98
C GLU A 67 3.57 -1.60 5.59
N GLU A 68 4.27 -2.41 4.80
CA GLU A 68 5.69 -2.19 4.47
C GLU A 68 5.86 -1.35 3.20
N MET A 69 4.96 -1.46 2.23
CA MET A 69 5.06 -0.65 1.00
C MET A 69 4.33 0.70 1.15
N TRP A 70 3.10 0.69 1.67
CA TRP A 70 2.25 1.89 1.79
C TRP A 70 2.17 2.49 3.19
N MET A 71 2.89 1.93 4.18
CA MET A 71 2.95 2.46 5.55
C MET A 71 1.58 2.63 6.23
N GLY A 72 0.57 1.86 5.79
CA GLY A 72 -0.81 1.96 6.26
C GLY A 72 -1.48 3.29 5.93
N LYS A 73 -1.09 3.96 4.84
CA LYS A 73 -1.62 5.25 4.38
C LYS A 73 -2.07 5.17 2.91
N SER A 74 -2.98 6.05 2.52
CA SER A 74 -3.31 6.27 1.12
C SER A 74 -2.11 6.87 0.39
N ALA A 75 -1.76 6.32 -0.77
CA ALA A 75 -0.69 6.82 -1.64
C ALA A 75 -0.98 8.23 -2.19
N ILE A 76 -2.24 8.64 -2.23
CA ILE A 76 -2.67 9.94 -2.77
C ILE A 76 -2.75 10.98 -1.64
N SER A 77 -3.60 10.72 -0.65
CA SER A 77 -3.95 11.71 0.37
C SER A 77 -3.20 11.54 1.69
N ASN A 78 -2.37 10.51 1.84
CA ASN A 78 -1.74 10.12 3.11
C ASN A 78 -2.73 9.84 4.25
N ALA A 79 -4.03 9.72 3.95
CA ALA A 79 -5.05 9.40 4.93
C ALA A 79 -4.90 7.97 5.46
N VAL A 80 -5.25 7.75 6.72
CA VAL A 80 -5.19 6.44 7.39
C VAL A 80 -6.57 5.78 7.55
N ASP A 81 -7.65 6.53 7.28
CA ASP A 81 -9.02 6.06 7.48
C ASP A 81 -9.58 5.37 6.23
N LYS A 82 -10.37 4.31 6.45
CA LYS A 82 -11.12 3.57 5.42
C LYS A 82 -10.28 3.25 4.19
N LEU A 83 -9.13 2.63 4.42
CA LEU A 83 -8.23 2.20 3.36
C LEU A 83 -8.72 0.94 2.62
N SER A 84 -8.31 0.87 1.37
CA SER A 84 -8.57 -0.15 0.39
C SER A 84 -7.36 -0.33 -0.51
N LEU A 85 -7.16 -1.53 -1.04
CA LEU A 85 -6.19 -1.80 -2.10
C LEU A 85 -6.92 -1.89 -3.43
N VAL A 86 -6.28 -1.39 -4.49
CA VAL A 86 -6.77 -1.48 -5.87
C VAL A 86 -5.62 -1.66 -6.84
N ARG A 87 -5.91 -2.26 -7.99
CA ARG A 87 -5.01 -2.27 -9.15
C ARG A 87 -4.75 -0.84 -9.64
N TYR A 88 -3.50 -0.49 -9.93
CA TYR A 88 -3.14 0.84 -10.43
C TYR A 88 -3.28 0.95 -11.96
N TYR A 89 -2.54 0.11 -12.70
CA TYR A 89 -2.64 -0.02 -14.14
C TYR A 89 -3.73 -1.03 -14.51
N ALA A 90 -4.79 -0.59 -15.18
CA ALA A 90 -5.91 -1.45 -15.57
C ALA A 90 -5.51 -2.55 -16.57
N ASP A 91 -4.58 -2.23 -17.47
CA ASP A 91 -4.04 -3.07 -18.54
C ASP A 91 -3.11 -4.19 -18.04
N LYS A 92 -2.50 -4.01 -16.86
CA LYS A 92 -1.54 -4.97 -16.28
C LYS A 92 -2.21 -5.89 -15.25
N PRO A 93 -1.71 -7.13 -15.05
CA PRO A 93 -2.23 -8.01 -14.02
C PRO A 93 -1.95 -7.45 -12.62
N LEU A 94 -2.76 -7.87 -11.65
CA LEU A 94 -2.56 -7.53 -10.24
C LEU A 94 -1.29 -8.22 -9.71
N SER A 95 -0.42 -7.44 -9.06
CA SER A 95 0.85 -7.87 -8.46
C SER A 95 1.27 -6.86 -7.40
N SER A 96 2.31 -7.13 -6.60
CA SER A 96 2.87 -6.16 -5.65
C SER A 96 3.31 -4.86 -6.35
N LEU A 97 3.83 -4.97 -7.57
CA LEU A 97 4.23 -3.83 -8.42
C LEU A 97 3.06 -3.12 -9.14
N ASN A 98 1.83 -3.56 -8.93
CA ASN A 98 0.64 -2.98 -9.55
C ASN A 98 -0.54 -2.83 -8.57
N CYS A 99 -0.24 -2.74 -7.28
CA CYS A 99 -1.24 -2.65 -6.22
C CYS A 99 -0.97 -1.41 -5.37
N VAL A 100 -1.96 -0.52 -5.27
CA VAL A 100 -1.85 0.76 -4.57
C VAL A 100 -2.86 0.85 -3.45
N CYS A 101 -2.43 1.40 -2.31
CA CYS A 101 -3.32 1.70 -1.19
C CYS A 101 -3.96 3.07 -1.36
N MET A 102 -5.28 3.13 -1.23
CA MET A 102 -6.09 4.32 -1.37
C MET A 102 -7.21 4.34 -0.33
N THR A 103 -7.80 5.48 -0.07
CA THR A 103 -9.08 5.50 0.66
C THR A 103 -10.18 4.89 -0.21
N LYS A 104 -11.24 4.34 0.39
CA LYS A 104 -12.38 3.80 -0.37
C LYS A 104 -12.96 4.79 -1.38
N LYS A 105 -13.04 6.08 -1.01
CA LYS A 105 -13.54 7.13 -1.92
C LYS A 105 -12.63 7.37 -3.11
N GLU A 106 -11.31 7.32 -2.91
CA GLU A 106 -10.32 7.44 -3.98
C GLU A 106 -10.32 6.19 -4.87
N ALA A 107 -10.38 5.00 -4.26
CA ALA A 107 -10.49 3.74 -4.95
C ALA A 107 -11.73 3.69 -5.86
N ASP A 108 -12.89 4.16 -5.39
CA ASP A 108 -14.11 4.20 -6.19
C ASP A 108 -14.00 5.17 -7.38
N LYS A 109 -13.25 6.26 -7.24
CA LYS A 109 -12.94 7.19 -8.35
C LYS A 109 -11.96 6.56 -9.34
N HIS A 110 -10.89 5.97 -8.83
CA HIS A 110 -9.88 5.28 -9.64
C HIS A 110 -10.48 4.12 -10.43
N CYS A 111 -11.37 3.34 -9.82
CA CYS A 111 -12.04 2.23 -10.49
C CYS A 111 -12.98 2.68 -11.62
N LYS A 112 -13.49 3.92 -11.58
CA LYS A 112 -14.35 4.50 -12.63
C LYS A 112 -13.57 5.10 -13.80
N LEU A 113 -12.24 5.20 -13.71
CA LEU A 113 -11.43 5.59 -14.86
C LEU A 113 -11.60 4.54 -15.96
N ASP A 114 -11.88 4.99 -17.18
CA ASP A 114 -12.06 4.12 -18.35
C ASP A 114 -10.78 3.31 -18.61
N GLU A 115 -10.92 2.11 -19.19
CA GLU A 115 -9.87 1.08 -19.38
C GLU A 115 -8.71 1.47 -20.34
N GLY A 116 -8.49 2.77 -20.57
CA GLY A 116 -7.38 3.28 -21.38
C GLY A 116 -6.82 4.62 -20.91
N VAL A 117 -7.27 5.15 -19.77
CA VAL A 117 -6.68 6.35 -19.17
C VAL A 117 -5.46 5.94 -18.37
N ASP A 118 -4.29 6.44 -18.77
CA ASP A 118 -3.05 6.23 -18.04
C ASP A 118 -3.12 6.92 -16.67
N PRO A 119 -3.04 6.18 -15.54
CA PRO A 119 -3.10 6.77 -14.20
C PRO A 119 -2.04 7.86 -13.97
N ASP A 120 -0.90 7.75 -14.64
CA ASP A 120 0.22 8.68 -14.52
C ASP A 120 -0.09 10.07 -15.09
N THR A 121 -1.06 10.16 -16.01
CA THR A 121 -1.53 11.44 -16.56
C THR A 121 -2.69 12.02 -15.73
N TYR A 122 -3.41 11.16 -14.99
CA TYR A 122 -4.58 11.56 -14.21
C TYR A 122 -4.22 12.16 -12.84
N TYR A 123 -3.18 11.65 -12.19
CA TYR A 123 -2.73 12.13 -10.89
C TYR A 123 -1.67 13.22 -10.99
N ASP A 124 -1.55 14.02 -9.94
CA ASP A 124 -0.47 15.01 -9.83
C ASP A 124 0.90 14.33 -9.89
N LYS A 125 1.85 14.96 -10.58
CA LYS A 125 3.19 14.42 -10.77
C LYS A 125 3.87 13.99 -9.47
N ALA A 126 3.68 14.75 -8.38
CA ALA A 126 4.25 14.41 -7.08
C ALA A 126 3.71 13.07 -6.51
N VAL A 127 2.45 12.76 -6.75
CA VAL A 127 1.81 11.49 -6.32
C VAL A 127 2.33 10.34 -7.19
N VAL A 128 2.43 10.57 -8.50
CA VAL A 128 2.96 9.59 -9.46
C VAL A 128 4.41 9.26 -9.13
N ASP A 129 5.27 10.27 -8.95
CA ASP A 129 6.67 10.10 -8.55
C ASP A 129 6.80 9.32 -7.23
N TYR A 130 5.92 9.58 -6.25
CA TYR A 130 5.88 8.83 -5.00
C TYR A 130 5.53 7.35 -5.21
N ILE A 131 4.48 7.06 -5.98
CA ILE A 131 4.05 5.69 -6.30
C ILE A 131 5.18 4.94 -7.02
N HIS A 132 5.80 5.56 -8.03
CA HIS A 132 6.91 4.97 -8.76
C HIS A 132 8.12 4.69 -7.88
N SER A 133 8.48 5.62 -6.98
CA SER A 133 9.58 5.40 -6.03
C SER A 133 9.36 4.15 -5.16
N ARG A 134 8.12 3.89 -4.74
CA ARG A 134 7.76 2.69 -3.98
C ARG A 134 7.82 1.43 -4.85
N PHE A 135 7.37 1.49 -6.11
CA PHE A 135 7.51 0.38 -7.06
C PHE A 135 8.96 0.05 -7.40
N GLU A 136 9.83 1.06 -7.50
CA GLU A 136 11.26 0.85 -7.74
C GLU A 136 11.92 0.16 -6.55
N ILE A 137 11.61 0.61 -5.33
CA ILE A 137 12.08 -0.04 -4.09
C ILE A 137 11.63 -1.51 -4.06
N GLU A 138 10.36 -1.78 -4.33
CA GLU A 138 9.83 -3.15 -4.37
C GLU A 138 10.50 -4.00 -5.46
N ARG A 139 10.77 -3.42 -6.63
CA ARG A 139 11.51 -4.10 -7.71
C ARG A 139 12.94 -4.45 -7.27
N LEU A 140 13.60 -3.56 -6.53
CA LEU A 140 14.92 -3.83 -5.96
C LEU A 140 14.84 -4.97 -4.94
N TYR A 141 13.85 -4.97 -4.05
CA TYR A 141 13.65 -6.07 -3.10
C TYR A 141 13.39 -7.41 -3.79
N ALA A 142 12.57 -7.43 -4.84
CA ALA A 142 12.33 -8.63 -5.63
C ALA A 142 13.59 -9.13 -6.39
N SER A 143 14.54 -8.24 -6.68
CA SER A 143 15.80 -8.60 -7.36
C SER A 143 16.90 -9.11 -6.42
N LEU A 144 16.75 -8.90 -5.11
CA LEU A 144 17.72 -9.39 -4.14
C LEU A 144 17.55 -10.92 -4.00
N PRO A 145 18.64 -11.71 -4.12
CA PRO A 145 18.57 -13.14 -3.84
C PRO A 145 18.14 -13.31 -2.38
N ASP A 146 17.27 -14.31 -2.12
CA ASP A 146 16.73 -14.61 -0.79
C ASP A 146 17.82 -14.49 0.27
N LYS A 147 17.81 -13.36 0.98
CA LYS A 147 18.65 -13.20 2.16
C LYS A 147 17.91 -13.93 3.27
N PHE A 148 18.40 -15.15 3.50
CA PHE A 148 18.27 -16.03 4.65
C PHE A 148 17.49 -17.33 4.40
N PRO A 149 18.10 -18.50 4.73
CA PRO A 149 17.52 -19.84 4.61
C PRO A 149 16.47 -20.16 5.68
#